data_AF-A0A2A6LJW2-F1
#
_entry.id   AF-A0A2A6LJW2-F1
#
_cell.length_a   1.000
_cell.length_b   1.000
_cell.length_c   1.000
_cell.angle_alpha   90.00
_cell.angle_beta   90.00
_cell.angle_gamma   90.00
#
_symmetry.space_group_name_H-M   'P 1'
#
loop_
_entity.id
_entity.type
_entity.pdbx_description
1 polymer ?
#
loop_
_entity_poly.entity_id
_entity_poly.type
_entity_poly.pdbx_seq_one_letter_code
_entity_poly.pdbx_strand_id
1 'polypeptide(L)'
;MKSAELFYSREFPETPMSWWAGARLNGWIPETTRSGQIKRPRRIVHSFASQRKLWCLLAVHFDGVDLIFATPLELDQFLAVMSQNPLPSGWALVPGNLLGRPNKHWLSRLPKKAKSWKFRQSICKFLLQAGTVGEFREFYAREPLKLQFDGVINNYYDAWKRPGA
;
A
#
# COMPACT_ATOMS: atom_id res chain seq x y z
N MET A 1 -17.10 -0.47 20.34
CA MET A 1 -15.97 0.23 20.98
C MET A 1 -15.02 0.67 19.88
N LYS A 2 -14.28 1.78 20.06
CA LYS A 2 -13.31 2.27 19.08
C LYS A 2 -11.94 2.26 19.74
N SER A 3 -10.97 1.55 19.16
CA SER A 3 -9.61 1.48 19.68
C SER A 3 -8.59 1.48 18.54
N ALA A 4 -7.39 1.95 18.86
CA ALA A 4 -6.22 1.91 18.00
C ALA A 4 -5.04 1.44 18.85
N GLU A 5 -4.26 0.51 18.33
CA GLU A 5 -3.17 -0.15 19.04
C GLU A 5 -1.98 -0.33 18.11
N LEU A 6 -0.76 -0.30 18.68
CA LEU A 6 0.47 -0.54 17.94
C LEU A 6 0.97 -1.96 18.19
N PHE A 7 1.38 -2.61 17.10
CA PHE A 7 2.02 -3.91 17.13
C PHE A 7 3.36 -3.83 16.40
N TYR A 8 4.30 -4.68 16.80
CA TYR A 8 5.63 -4.70 16.18
C TYR A 8 5.90 -6.07 15.56
N SER A 9 6.44 -6.06 14.34
CA SER A 9 6.82 -7.28 13.61
C SER A 9 8.25 -7.17 13.09
N ARG A 10 8.98 -8.28 13.09
CA ARG A 10 10.32 -8.37 12.48
C ARG A 10 10.26 -8.58 10.97
N GLU A 11 9.15 -9.13 10.49
CA GLU A 11 8.90 -9.35 9.07
C GLU A 11 7.84 -8.37 8.57
N PHE A 12 7.93 -7.98 7.30
CA PHE A 12 6.94 -7.08 6.72
C PHE A 12 5.58 -7.79 6.61
N PRO A 13 4.55 -7.33 7.34
CA PRO A 13 3.23 -7.95 7.31
C PRO A 13 2.43 -7.36 6.15
N GLU A 14 2.39 -8.07 5.02
CA GLU A 14 1.63 -7.62 3.86
C GLU A 14 0.14 -7.50 4.19
N THR A 15 -0.42 -6.29 4.02
CA THR A 15 -1.85 -6.00 4.18
C THR A 15 -2.52 -5.93 2.80
N PRO A 16 -3.86 -5.99 2.74
CA PRO A 16 -4.59 -5.76 1.48
C PRO A 16 -4.30 -4.42 0.80
N MET A 17 -3.77 -3.42 1.54
CA MET A 17 -3.44 -2.08 1.03
C MET A 17 -1.97 -1.94 0.65
N SER A 18 -1.07 -2.79 1.14
CA SER A 18 0.38 -2.64 0.97
C SER A 18 0.80 -2.44 -0.49
N TRP A 19 0.30 -3.26 -1.40
CA TRP A 19 0.61 -3.11 -2.84
C TRP A 19 0.17 -1.75 -3.40
N TRP A 20 -0.99 -1.26 -2.96
CA TRP A 20 -1.55 0.00 -3.44
C TRP A 20 -0.81 1.21 -2.87
N ALA A 21 -0.28 1.08 -1.66
CA ALA A 21 0.53 2.09 -0.98
C ALA A 21 1.99 2.11 -1.41
N GLY A 22 2.38 1.25 -2.37
CA GLY A 22 3.73 1.22 -2.94
C GLY A 22 4.66 0.17 -2.35
N ALA A 23 4.21 -0.63 -1.37
CA ALA A 23 5.00 -1.77 -0.89
C ALA A 23 5.17 -2.82 -1.99
N ARG A 24 6.37 -3.38 -2.11
CA ARG A 24 6.70 -4.38 -3.12
C ARG A 24 7.48 -5.51 -2.48
N LEU A 25 7.09 -6.75 -2.76
CA LEU A 25 7.86 -7.94 -2.39
C LEU A 25 8.77 -8.41 -3.53
N ASN A 26 8.48 -7.98 -4.76
CA ASN A 26 9.24 -8.35 -5.95
C ASN A 26 9.51 -7.11 -6.81
N GLY A 27 10.67 -7.10 -7.46
CA GLY A 27 11.07 -6.09 -8.43
C GLY A 27 11.59 -6.73 -9.72
N TRP A 28 11.86 -5.90 -10.71
CA TRP A 28 12.33 -6.34 -12.03
C TRP A 28 13.57 -5.56 -12.42
N ILE A 29 14.60 -6.27 -12.88
CA ILE A 29 15.80 -5.67 -13.47
C ILE A 29 15.70 -5.82 -14.98
N PRO A 30 15.83 -4.73 -15.77
CA PRO A 30 15.88 -4.84 -17.23
C PRO A 30 17.15 -5.58 -17.65
N GLU A 31 17.04 -6.44 -18.67
CA GLU A 31 18.19 -7.19 -19.18
C GLU A 31 18.34 -6.99 -20.69
N THR A 32 19.59 -6.90 -21.13
CA THR A 32 19.96 -6.88 -22.55
C THR A 32 20.98 -7.98 -22.85
N THR A 33 21.00 -8.45 -24.09
CA THR A 33 22.06 -9.33 -24.59
C THR A 33 23.36 -8.56 -24.81
N ARG A 34 24.48 -9.26 -25.02
CA ARG A 34 25.76 -8.63 -25.42
C ARG A 34 25.63 -7.82 -26.73
N SER A 35 24.69 -8.18 -27.60
CA SER A 35 24.40 -7.47 -28.86
C SER A 35 23.39 -6.33 -28.69
N GLY A 36 22.96 -6.01 -27.46
CA GLY A 36 22.02 -4.91 -27.18
C GLY A 36 20.53 -5.25 -27.36
N GLN A 37 20.19 -6.49 -27.72
CA GLN A 37 18.78 -6.90 -27.83
C GLN A 37 18.12 -7.02 -26.45
N ILE A 38 16.88 -6.52 -26.34
CA ILE A 38 16.06 -6.56 -25.12
C ILE A 38 15.74 -8.02 -24.75
N LYS A 39 16.03 -8.41 -23.50
CA LYS A 39 15.62 -9.70 -22.94
C LYS A 39 14.45 -9.51 -21.99
N ARG A 40 13.82 -10.63 -21.64
CA ARG A 40 12.83 -10.67 -20.57
C ARG A 40 13.46 -10.15 -19.26
N PRO A 41 12.87 -9.12 -18.62
CA PRO A 41 13.36 -8.61 -17.34
C PRO A 41 13.43 -9.73 -16.30
N ARG A 42 14.49 -9.72 -15.50
CA ARG A 42 14.70 -10.70 -14.43
C ARG A 42 13.95 -10.26 -13.18
N ARG A 43 13.13 -11.16 -12.64
CA ARG A 43 12.45 -10.96 -11.36
C ARG A 43 13.44 -11.14 -10.21
N ILE A 44 13.39 -10.24 -9.25
CA ILE A 44 14.17 -10.30 -8.01
C ILE A 44 13.27 -10.09 -6.79
N VAL A 45 13.75 -10.52 -5.63
CA VAL A 45 13.15 -10.13 -4.34
C VAL A 45 13.40 -8.63 -4.14
N HIS A 46 12.36 -7.90 -3.80
CA HIS A 46 12.46 -6.45 -3.61
C HIS A 46 13.00 -6.14 -2.22
N SER A 47 13.99 -5.25 -2.13
CA SER A 47 14.63 -4.85 -0.87
C SER A 47 13.73 -4.05 0.08
N PHE A 48 12.45 -3.87 -0.26
CA PHE A 48 11.51 -3.08 0.54
C PHE A 48 11.19 -3.78 1.86
N ALA A 49 10.90 -5.08 1.82
CA ALA A 49 10.57 -5.83 3.04
C ALA A 49 11.77 -5.97 3.99
N SER A 50 13.00 -5.93 3.45
CA SER A 50 14.25 -6.04 4.20
C SER A 50 14.89 -4.70 4.57
N GLN A 51 14.27 -3.56 4.21
CA GLN A 51 14.87 -2.24 4.43
C GLN A 51 15.02 -1.90 5.92
N ARG A 52 14.28 -2.60 6.80
CA ARG A 52 14.31 -2.39 8.24
C ARG A 52 14.11 -3.68 9.01
N LYS A 53 14.59 -3.67 10.25
CA LYS A 53 14.56 -4.82 11.18
C LYS A 53 13.26 -4.92 11.98
N LEU A 54 12.53 -3.82 12.09
CA LEU A 54 11.30 -3.74 12.88
C LEU A 54 10.27 -2.87 12.15
N TRP A 55 9.07 -3.41 12.03
CA TRP A 55 7.90 -2.77 11.47
C TRP A 55 6.93 -2.46 12.60
N CYS A 56 6.45 -1.23 12.65
CA CYS A 56 5.35 -0.83 13.51
C CYS A 56 4.07 -0.94 12.68
N LEU A 57 3.04 -1.59 13.21
CA LEU A 57 1.74 -1.73 12.59
C LEU A 57 0.73 -0.98 13.45
N LEU A 58 -0.25 -0.40 12.79
CA LEU A 58 -1.40 0.21 13.43
C LEU A 58 -2.61 -0.70 13.22
N ALA A 59 -3.10 -1.32 14.30
CA ALA A 59 -4.37 -2.03 14.29
C ALA A 59 -5.48 -1.10 14.80
N VAL A 60 -6.62 -1.09 14.10
CA VAL A 60 -7.75 -0.21 14.39
C VAL A 60 -9.01 -1.05 14.42
N HIS A 61 -9.68 -1.06 15.58
CA HIS A 61 -11.00 -1.62 15.74
C HIS A 61 -12.03 -0.48 15.75
N PHE A 62 -12.91 -0.44 14.76
CA PHE A 62 -13.87 0.65 14.61
C PHE A 62 -15.26 0.15 14.21
N ASP A 63 -16.23 0.26 15.12
CA ASP A 63 -17.64 -0.11 14.91
C ASP A 63 -17.80 -1.52 14.26
N GLY A 64 -17.02 -2.47 14.78
CA GLY A 64 -16.98 -3.88 14.34
C GLY A 64 -16.32 -4.08 12.97
N VAL A 65 -15.39 -3.20 12.59
CA VAL A 65 -14.52 -3.34 11.43
C VAL A 65 -13.09 -3.27 11.93
N ASP A 66 -12.30 -4.30 11.62
CA ASP A 66 -10.88 -4.36 11.94
C ASP A 66 -10.05 -3.96 10.73
N LEU A 67 -9.11 -3.05 10.94
CA LEU A 67 -8.16 -2.59 9.93
C LEU A 67 -6.75 -2.72 10.49
N ILE A 68 -5.81 -3.09 9.63
CA ILE A 68 -4.39 -3.12 9.95
C ILE A 68 -3.66 -2.33 8.88
N PHE A 69 -2.79 -1.41 9.30
CA PHE A 69 -1.92 -0.63 8.43
C PHE A 69 -0.46 -0.98 8.77
N ALA A 70 0.28 -1.49 7.80
CA ALA A 70 1.70 -1.80 7.96
C ALA A 70 2.60 -0.59 7.69
N THR A 71 2.09 0.45 7.01
CA THR A 71 2.85 1.67 6.70
C THR A 71 1.98 2.93 6.79
N PRO A 72 2.56 4.12 7.02
CA PRO A 72 1.84 5.39 6.96
C PRO A 72 1.21 5.65 5.59
N LEU A 73 1.85 5.18 4.52
CA LEU A 73 1.34 5.30 3.15
C LEU A 73 0.02 4.54 2.96
N GLU A 74 -0.16 3.39 3.60
CA GLU A 74 -1.44 2.66 3.60
C GLU A 74 -2.52 3.47 4.31
N LEU A 75 -2.19 4.09 5.44
CA LEU A 75 -3.10 4.95 6.18
C LEU A 75 -3.49 6.19 5.35
N ASP A 76 -2.51 6.86 4.73
CA ASP A 76 -2.74 8.02 3.87
C ASP A 76 -3.62 7.67 2.68
N GLN A 77 -3.35 6.54 2.03
CA GLN A 77 -4.19 6.06 0.95
C GLN A 77 -5.62 5.75 1.41
N PHE A 78 -5.76 5.11 2.56
CA PHE A 78 -7.08 4.82 3.12
C PHE A 78 -7.85 6.11 3.40
N LEU A 79 -7.24 7.10 4.05
CA LEU A 79 -7.85 8.40 4.32
C LEU A 79 -8.21 9.13 3.02
N ALA A 80 -7.32 9.12 2.02
CA ALA A 80 -7.54 9.75 0.72
C ALA A 80 -8.72 9.12 -0.05
N VAL A 81 -8.88 7.80 0.00
CA VAL A 81 -10.01 7.11 -0.65
C VAL A 81 -11.30 7.28 0.16
N MET A 82 -11.24 7.12 1.48
CA MET A 82 -12.42 7.11 2.34
C MET A 82 -13.00 8.51 2.58
N SER A 83 -12.24 9.58 2.37
CA SER A 83 -12.73 10.96 2.45
C SER A 83 -13.50 11.43 1.21
N GLN A 84 -13.37 10.76 0.06
CA GLN A 84 -14.04 11.16 -1.20
C GLN A 84 -15.56 10.98 -1.16
N ASN A 85 -16.30 11.86 -1.84
CA ASN A 85 -17.75 11.71 -2.02
C ASN A 85 -18.15 12.09 -3.45
N PRO A 86 -18.64 11.16 -4.29
CA PRO A 86 -18.88 9.73 -4.02
C PRO A 86 -17.58 8.94 -3.81
N LEU A 87 -17.68 7.70 -3.31
CA LEU A 87 -16.53 6.79 -3.30
C LEU A 87 -16.03 6.56 -4.73
N PRO A 88 -14.70 6.48 -4.93
CA PRO A 88 -14.15 6.24 -6.25
C PRO A 88 -14.61 4.89 -6.80
N SER A 89 -14.89 4.87 -8.11
CA SER A 89 -15.29 3.65 -8.80
C SER A 89 -14.11 2.68 -8.92
N GLY A 90 -14.39 1.40 -9.16
CA GLY A 90 -13.34 0.39 -9.34
C GLY A 90 -12.36 0.74 -10.47
N TRP A 91 -12.83 1.38 -11.53
CA TRP A 91 -12.00 1.83 -12.65
C TRP A 91 -11.07 2.99 -12.28
N ALA A 92 -11.54 3.92 -11.45
CA ALA A 92 -10.69 4.99 -10.92
C ALA A 92 -9.59 4.46 -9.98
N LEU A 93 -9.88 3.35 -9.28
CA LEU A 93 -8.96 2.72 -8.35
C LEU A 93 -7.98 1.73 -9.01
N VAL A 94 -8.32 1.20 -10.18
CA VAL A 94 -7.49 0.26 -10.94
C VAL A 94 -7.35 0.76 -12.38
N PRO A 95 -6.46 1.73 -12.64
CA PRO A 95 -6.21 2.25 -13.97
C PRO A 95 -5.73 1.13 -14.91
N GLY A 96 -6.20 1.13 -16.15
CA GLY A 96 -5.73 0.19 -17.18
C GLY A 96 -6.31 -1.22 -17.12
N ASN A 97 -7.29 -1.49 -16.24
CA ASN A 97 -8.15 -2.65 -16.46
C ASN A 97 -8.97 -2.36 -17.74
N LEU A 98 -9.11 -3.33 -18.65
CA LEU A 98 -9.85 -3.17 -19.91
C LEU A 98 -11.13 -4.02 -19.96
N LEU A 99 -11.26 -5.00 -19.04
CA LEU A 99 -12.35 -5.98 -19.04
C LEU A 99 -12.89 -6.20 -17.62
N GLY A 100 -14.20 -6.08 -17.46
CA GLY A 100 -14.93 -6.37 -16.22
C GLY A 100 -14.68 -5.37 -15.08
N ARG A 101 -15.54 -5.41 -14.04
CA ARG A 101 -15.37 -4.55 -12.86
C ARG A 101 -14.14 -5.00 -12.07
N PRO A 102 -13.14 -4.13 -11.82
CA PRO A 102 -11.99 -4.49 -11.01
C PRO A 102 -12.42 -4.92 -9.59
N ASN A 103 -12.17 -6.18 -9.22
CA ASN A 103 -12.45 -6.71 -7.88
C ASN A 103 -11.16 -7.00 -7.07
N LYS A 104 -10.01 -6.50 -7.53
CA LYS A 104 -8.71 -6.72 -6.89
C LYS A 104 -8.34 -5.63 -5.88
N HIS A 105 -9.10 -4.53 -5.83
CA HIS A 105 -8.81 -3.40 -4.95
C HIS A 105 -9.33 -3.64 -3.53
N TRP A 106 -8.60 -3.19 -2.51
CA TRP A 106 -8.97 -3.39 -1.09
C TRP A 106 -10.36 -2.84 -0.74
N LEU A 107 -10.77 -1.73 -1.38
CA LEU A 107 -12.11 -1.14 -1.20
C LEU A 107 -13.24 -2.14 -1.51
N SER A 108 -13.07 -3.06 -2.48
CA SER A 108 -14.13 -4.02 -2.79
C SER A 108 -14.35 -5.00 -1.63
N ARG A 109 -13.28 -5.35 -0.91
CA ARG A 109 -13.26 -6.27 0.24
C ARG A 109 -13.81 -5.66 1.54
N LEU A 110 -13.96 -4.34 1.62
CA LEU A 110 -14.54 -3.70 2.80
C LEU A 110 -16.01 -4.10 3.00
N PRO A 111 -16.45 -4.33 4.26
CA PRO A 111 -17.84 -4.58 4.59
C PRO A 111 -18.76 -3.47 4.08
N LYS A 112 -19.99 -3.81 3.68
CA LYS A 112 -20.98 -2.83 3.17
C LYS A 112 -21.20 -1.68 4.16
N LYS A 113 -21.29 -1.98 5.47
CA LYS A 113 -21.44 -0.97 6.54
C LYS A 113 -20.31 0.08 6.55
N ALA A 114 -19.09 -0.35 6.23
CA ALA A 114 -17.90 0.50 6.23
C ALA A 114 -17.85 1.49 5.05
N LYS A 115 -18.68 1.28 4.02
CA LYS A 115 -18.71 2.12 2.81
C LYS A 115 -19.67 3.30 2.92
N SER A 116 -20.54 3.30 3.93
CA SER A 116 -21.50 4.39 4.15
C SER A 116 -20.80 5.71 4.44
N TRP A 117 -21.34 6.83 3.95
CA TRP A 117 -20.72 8.15 4.14
C TRP A 117 -20.51 8.48 5.63
N LYS A 118 -21.52 8.20 6.46
CA LYS A 118 -21.46 8.42 7.91
C LYS A 118 -20.31 7.64 8.57
N PHE A 119 -20.16 6.36 8.24
CA PHE A 119 -19.05 5.55 8.76
C PHE A 119 -17.71 6.14 8.33
N ARG A 120 -17.56 6.45 7.04
CA ARG A 120 -16.32 6.98 6.47
C ARG A 120 -15.89 8.29 7.11
N GLN A 121 -16.80 9.23 7.30
CA GLN A 121 -16.52 10.48 8.00
C GLN A 121 -16.08 10.22 9.45
N SER A 122 -16.78 9.32 10.15
CA SER A 122 -16.48 9.01 11.55
C SER A 122 -15.11 8.34 11.72
N ILE A 123 -14.76 7.37 10.87
CA ILE A 123 -13.48 6.67 10.94
C ILE A 123 -12.31 7.56 10.51
N CYS A 124 -12.46 8.38 9.46
CA CYS A 124 -11.43 9.34 9.07
C CYS A 124 -11.18 10.35 10.21
N LYS A 125 -12.23 10.88 10.83
CA LYS A 125 -12.09 11.78 11.99
C LYS A 125 -11.36 11.10 13.14
N PHE A 126 -11.74 9.87 13.48
CA PHE A 126 -11.08 9.10 14.53
C PHE A 126 -9.59 8.90 14.26
N LEU A 127 -9.24 8.46 13.05
CA LEU A 127 -7.85 8.24 12.65
C LEU A 127 -7.01 9.52 12.66
N LEU A 128 -7.60 10.68 12.34
CA LEU A 128 -6.90 11.96 12.39
C LEU A 128 -6.68 12.49 13.82
N GLN A 129 -7.47 12.01 14.80
CA GLN A 129 -7.45 12.50 16.17
C GLN A 129 -6.78 11.53 17.17
N ALA A 130 -6.62 10.25 16.80
CA ALA A 130 -6.06 9.24 17.68
C ALA A 130 -4.55 9.47 17.90
N GLY A 131 -4.12 9.64 19.16
CA GLY A 131 -2.71 9.82 19.52
C GLY A 131 -1.81 8.67 19.03
N THR A 132 -2.32 7.44 19.07
CA THR A 132 -1.66 6.23 18.54
C THR A 132 -1.30 6.34 17.06
N VAL A 133 -2.09 7.08 16.27
CA VAL A 133 -1.78 7.35 14.85
C VAL A 133 -0.60 8.31 14.73
N GLY A 134 -0.49 9.28 15.65
CA GLY A 134 0.68 10.16 15.77
C GLY A 134 1.96 9.37 16.06
N GLU A 135 1.91 8.50 17.08
CA GLU A 135 3.04 7.61 17.45
C GLU A 135 3.45 6.70 16.29
N PHE A 136 2.47 6.11 15.60
CA PHE A 136 2.69 5.31 14.39
C PHE A 136 3.45 6.10 13.32
N ARG A 137 3.02 7.32 13.01
CA ARG A 137 3.70 8.18 12.02
C ARG A 137 5.10 8.58 12.46
N GLU A 138 5.27 8.91 13.73
CA GLU A 138 6.57 9.32 14.29
C GLU A 138 7.60 8.18 14.17
N PHE A 139 7.20 6.94 14.40
CA PHE A 139 8.05 5.76 14.22
C PHE A 139 8.66 5.68 12.80
N TYR A 140 7.87 6.00 11.77
CA TYR A 140 8.32 6.02 10.38
C TYR A 140 8.96 7.34 9.95
N ALA A 141 8.74 8.44 10.68
CA ALA A 141 9.39 9.72 10.39
C ALA A 141 10.90 9.69 10.72
N ARG A 142 11.30 8.92 11.74
CA ARG A 142 12.71 8.76 12.14
C ARG A 142 13.57 8.08 11.08
N GLU A 143 12.97 7.14 10.34
CA GLU A 143 13.60 6.43 9.23
C GLU A 143 12.55 6.24 8.13
N PRO A 144 12.44 7.21 7.19
CA PRO A 144 11.45 7.17 6.14
C PRO A 144 11.58 5.96 5.20
N LEU A 145 10.44 5.47 4.74
CA LEU A 145 10.37 4.33 3.81
C LEU A 145 10.96 4.69 2.45
N LYS A 146 11.81 3.81 1.93
CA LYS A 146 12.30 3.84 0.55
C LYS A 146 11.37 2.99 -0.32
N LEU A 147 10.73 3.62 -1.30
CA LEU A 147 9.85 2.96 -2.28
C LEU A 147 10.55 2.65 -3.61
N GLN A 148 11.67 3.31 -3.85
CA GLN A 148 12.49 3.16 -5.04
C GLN A 148 13.87 2.66 -4.61
N PHE A 149 14.39 1.72 -5.39
CA PHE A 149 15.70 1.11 -5.19
C PHE A 149 16.43 1.13 -6.52
N ASP A 150 17.70 1.51 -6.50
CA ASP A 150 18.48 1.70 -7.72
C ASP A 150 18.54 0.42 -8.56
N GLY A 151 18.27 0.57 -9.86
CA GLY A 151 18.23 -0.54 -10.81
C GLY A 151 17.02 -1.48 -10.68
N VAL A 152 16.09 -1.21 -9.76
CA VAL A 152 14.90 -2.06 -9.53
C VAL A 152 13.64 -1.35 -10.01
N ILE A 153 12.92 -1.97 -10.94
CA ILE A 153 11.66 -1.47 -11.48
C ILE A 153 10.48 -2.20 -10.85
N ASN A 154 9.48 -1.42 -10.41
CA ASN A 154 8.37 -1.90 -9.58
C ASN A 154 7.28 -2.66 -10.36
N ASN A 155 7.32 -2.66 -11.69
CA ASN A 155 6.41 -3.44 -12.52
C ASN A 155 7.10 -3.95 -13.80
N TYR A 156 6.58 -5.07 -14.31
CA TYR A 156 7.15 -5.77 -15.46
C TYR A 156 7.13 -4.94 -16.75
N TYR A 157 6.02 -4.22 -16.99
CA TYR A 157 5.83 -3.48 -18.24
C TYR A 157 6.82 -2.32 -18.38
N ASP A 158 7.07 -1.59 -17.30
CA ASP A 158 8.06 -0.51 -17.28
C ASP A 158 9.48 -1.08 -17.42
N ALA A 159 9.74 -2.23 -16.81
CA ALA A 159 11.03 -2.92 -16.97
C ALA A 159 11.27 -3.40 -18.40
N TRP A 160 10.21 -3.73 -19.12
CA TRP A 160 10.28 -4.07 -20.54
C TRP A 160 10.50 -2.85 -21.43
N LYS A 161 9.89 -1.70 -21.10
CA LYS A 161 9.97 -0.45 -21.87
C LYS A 161 11.28 0.33 -21.70
N ARG A 162 12.04 0.09 -20.62
CA ARG A 162 13.31 0.76 -20.32
C ARG A 162 14.49 -0.23 -20.28
N PRO A 163 14.96 -0.75 -21.41
CA PRO A 163 16.19 -1.53 -21.45
C PRO A 163 17.39 -0.59 -21.43
N GLY A 164 18.00 -0.42 -20.26
CA GLY A 164 19.27 0.31 -20.09
C GLY A 164 19.14 1.83 -20.12
N ALA A 165 19.29 2.45 -18.95
CA ALA A 165 19.93 3.75 -18.82
C ALA A 165 21.34 3.49 -18.29
#